data_AF-F8P6T0-F1
#
_entry.id   AF-F8P6T0-F1
#
_cell.length_a   1.000
_cell.length_b   1.000
_cell.length_c   1.000
_cell.angle_alpha   90.00
_cell.angle_beta   90.00
_cell.angle_gamma   90.00
#
_symmetry.space_group_name_H-M   'P 1'
#
loop_
_entity.id
_entity.type
_entity.pdbx_description
1 polymer ?
#
loop_
_entity_poly.entity_id
_entity_poly.type
_entity_poly.pdbx_seq_one_letter_code
_entity_poly.pdbx_strand_id
1 'polypeptide(L)'
;MSAAETDSRDLPRDSTHSSKSVRFVYSALAAVYHDHTPINEWDENDYAYISVLAAALDSGELELSDVRWKGPGHETTKAQRFVAEAVVAQMKVERKEVEERNDEDAEADLNNDHALLLSALNLDDEENPMSTYLN
;
A
#
# COMPACT_ATOMS: atom_id res chain seq x y z
N MET A 1 34.85 -8.60 4.48
CA MET A 1 34.26 -7.34 4.02
C MET A 1 32.76 -7.49 4.19
N SER A 2 32.19 -6.81 5.18
CA SER A 2 30.77 -6.86 5.51
C SER A 2 30.04 -5.88 4.61
N ALA A 3 29.07 -6.33 3.84
CA ALA A 3 28.16 -5.47 3.09
C ALA A 3 26.79 -5.59 3.75
N ALA A 4 26.38 -4.48 4.37
CA ALA A 4 25.07 -4.13 4.91
C ALA A 4 24.01 -5.23 4.90
N GLU A 5 23.80 -5.85 6.06
CA GLU A 5 22.45 -6.22 6.47
C GLU A 5 21.69 -4.90 6.63
N THR A 6 20.93 -4.53 5.59
CA THR A 6 19.91 -3.49 5.73
C THR A 6 18.95 -4.02 6.79
N ASP A 7 19.00 -3.43 7.99
CA ASP A 7 18.16 -3.81 9.11
C ASP A 7 16.71 -3.47 8.74
N SER A 8 16.00 -4.43 8.14
CA SER A 8 14.60 -4.29 7.73
C SER A 8 13.65 -4.05 8.92
N ARG A 9 14.15 -3.97 10.15
CA ARG A 9 13.36 -3.93 11.39
C ARG A 9 12.90 -2.54 11.85
N ASP A 10 13.24 -1.48 11.12
CA ASP A 10 13.02 -0.10 11.58
C ASP A 10 12.13 0.71 10.62
N LEU A 11 11.15 0.08 9.96
CA LEU A 11 10.11 0.83 9.24
C LEU A 11 9.12 1.41 10.28
N PRO A 12 9.01 2.74 10.45
CA PRO A 12 7.98 3.31 11.32
C PRO A 12 6.56 2.86 10.92
N ARG A 13 5.63 2.84 11.87
CA ARG A 13 4.20 2.61 11.56
C ARG A 13 3.57 3.84 10.92
N ASP A 14 4.05 5.03 11.27
CA ASP A 14 3.51 6.30 10.83
C ASP A 14 4.52 7.10 10.01
N SER A 15 4.04 7.78 8.96
CA SER A 15 4.82 8.70 8.13
C SER A 15 4.58 10.14 8.52
N THR A 16 5.65 10.95 8.52
CA THR A 16 5.56 12.42 8.67
C THR A 16 5.69 13.16 7.33
N HIS A 17 5.70 12.44 6.21
CA HIS A 17 5.85 13.00 4.88
C HIS A 17 4.80 14.09 4.61
N SER A 18 5.17 15.16 3.89
CA SER A 18 4.30 16.34 3.72
C SER A 18 3.01 16.04 2.91
N SER A 19 3.08 15.15 1.93
CA SER A 19 1.93 14.73 1.11
C SER A 19 1.02 13.74 1.85
N LYS A 20 -0.27 14.07 1.96
CA LYS A 20 -1.29 13.19 2.57
C LYS A 20 -1.35 11.84 1.85
N SER A 21 -1.41 11.83 0.52
CA SER A 21 -1.50 10.58 -0.25
C SER A 21 -0.30 9.66 -0.03
N VAL A 22 0.92 10.23 0.07
CA VAL A 22 2.12 9.45 0.40
C VAL A 22 2.01 8.85 1.80
N ARG A 23 1.59 9.64 2.80
CA ARG A 23 1.40 9.12 4.17
C ARG A 23 0.41 7.96 4.22
N PHE A 24 -0.68 8.04 3.46
CA PHE A 24 -1.70 6.99 3.40
C PHE A 24 -1.17 5.71 2.76
N VAL A 25 -0.55 5.82 1.59
CA VAL A 25 0.05 4.65 0.92
C VAL A 25 1.14 4.05 1.81
N TYR A 26 2.00 4.87 2.39
CA TYR A 26 3.02 4.42 3.35
C TYR A 26 2.41 3.64 4.51
N SER A 27 1.38 4.19 5.16
CA SER A 27 0.79 3.58 6.36
C SER A 27 0.16 2.23 6.03
N ALA A 28 -0.48 2.11 4.87
CA ALA A 28 -1.01 0.83 4.38
C ALA A 28 0.10 -0.21 4.15
N LEU A 29 1.20 0.18 3.48
CA LEU A 29 2.35 -0.72 3.27
C LEU A 29 3.04 -1.10 4.58
N ALA A 30 3.19 -0.15 5.50
CA ALA A 30 3.77 -0.41 6.81
C ALA A 30 2.92 -1.38 7.63
N ALA A 31 1.58 -1.24 7.59
CA ALA A 31 0.67 -2.18 8.24
C ALA A 31 0.84 -3.60 7.67
N VAL A 32 0.82 -3.76 6.34
CA VAL A 32 1.04 -5.07 5.69
C VAL A 32 2.38 -5.69 6.08
N TYR A 33 3.44 -4.88 6.14
CA TYR A 33 4.77 -5.34 6.55
C TYR A 33 4.81 -5.80 8.02
N HIS A 34 4.29 -4.99 8.94
CA HIS A 34 4.38 -5.27 10.38
C HIS A 34 3.45 -6.37 10.84
N ASP A 35 2.26 -6.44 10.25
CA ASP A 35 1.20 -7.34 10.67
C ASP A 35 1.20 -8.62 9.81
N HIS A 36 2.12 -8.73 8.85
CA HIS A 36 2.24 -9.82 7.88
C HIS A 36 0.89 -10.16 7.26
N THR A 37 0.17 -9.12 6.80
CA THR A 37 -1.17 -9.25 6.22
C THR A 37 -1.15 -10.30 5.11
N PRO A 38 -1.94 -11.40 5.22
CA PRO A 38 -1.84 -12.50 4.27
C PRO A 38 -2.18 -12.08 2.84
N ILE A 39 -1.20 -12.20 1.94
CA ILE A 39 -1.36 -12.00 0.50
C ILE A 39 -0.95 -13.29 -0.21
N ASN A 40 -1.74 -13.70 -1.21
CA ASN A 40 -1.53 -14.98 -1.89
C ASN A 40 -0.16 -15.01 -2.58
N GLU A 41 0.55 -16.13 -2.45
CA GLU A 41 1.88 -16.37 -3.03
C GLU A 41 3.02 -15.48 -2.51
N TRP A 42 2.77 -14.56 -1.57
CA TRP A 42 3.82 -13.72 -1.00
C TRP A 42 4.67 -14.48 0.02
N ASP A 43 5.99 -14.30 -0.06
CA ASP A 43 6.96 -14.77 0.92
C ASP A 43 7.63 -13.60 1.69
N GLU A 44 8.55 -13.92 2.60
CA GLU A 44 9.26 -12.91 3.40
C GLU A 44 10.05 -11.89 2.56
N ASN A 45 10.49 -12.26 1.35
CA ASN A 45 11.18 -11.32 0.46
C ASN A 45 10.20 -10.32 -0.14
N ASP A 46 8.95 -10.71 -0.35
CA ASP A 46 7.89 -9.84 -0.84
C ASP A 46 7.49 -8.82 0.24
N TYR A 47 7.35 -9.26 1.50
CA TYR A 47 7.16 -8.35 2.63
C TYR A 47 8.36 -7.41 2.84
N ALA A 48 9.59 -7.92 2.70
CA ALA A 48 10.78 -7.07 2.73
C ALA A 48 10.82 -6.07 1.56
N TYR A 49 10.30 -6.44 0.40
CA TYR A 49 10.26 -5.54 -0.75
C TYR A 49 9.27 -4.39 -0.54
N ILE A 50 8.09 -4.64 0.05
CA ILE A 50 7.15 -3.55 0.34
C ILE A 50 7.67 -2.59 1.41
N SER A 51 8.45 -3.06 2.39
CA SER A 51 9.02 -2.15 3.39
C SER A 51 10.06 -1.22 2.77
N VAL A 52 10.84 -1.72 1.80
CA VAL A 52 11.74 -0.89 0.99
C VAL A 52 10.95 0.13 0.16
N LEU A 53 9.85 -0.27 -0.49
CA LEU A 53 9.00 0.66 -1.25
C LEU A 53 8.36 1.72 -0.36
N ALA A 54 7.90 1.35 0.84
CA ALA A 54 7.34 2.27 1.82
C ALA A 54 8.40 3.30 2.26
N ALA A 55 9.58 2.84 2.66
CA ALA A 55 10.67 3.72 3.06
C ALA A 55 11.08 4.68 1.93
N ALA A 56 11.13 4.21 0.68
CA ALA A 56 11.47 5.04 -0.48
C ALA A 56 10.39 6.09 -0.79
N LEU A 57 9.10 5.75 -0.60
CA LEU A 57 8.00 6.71 -0.73
C LEU A 57 8.08 7.80 0.36
N ASP A 58 8.38 7.41 1.60
CA ASP A 58 8.46 8.35 2.73
C ASP A 58 9.67 9.27 2.65
N SER A 59 10.81 8.79 2.16
CA SER A 59 12.01 9.59 1.95
C SER A 59 11.95 10.48 0.70
N GLY A 60 11.04 10.18 -0.23
CA GLY A 60 10.93 10.83 -1.54
C GLY A 60 11.93 10.31 -2.59
N GLU A 61 12.63 9.21 -2.31
CA GLU A 61 13.45 8.49 -3.30
C GLU A 61 12.61 7.82 -4.40
N LEU A 62 11.36 7.47 -4.07
CA LEU A 62 10.35 6.99 -4.99
C LEU A 62 9.17 7.97 -4.97
N GLU A 63 8.74 8.46 -6.13
CA GLU A 63 7.58 9.33 -6.18
C GLU A 63 6.29 8.49 -6.16
N LEU A 64 5.21 9.05 -5.59
CA LEU A 64 3.88 8.44 -5.72
C LEU A 64 3.50 8.24 -7.21
N SER A 65 4.01 9.11 -8.08
CA SER A 65 3.80 9.00 -9.51
C SER A 65 4.35 7.66 -10.05
N ASP A 66 5.46 7.14 -9.52
CA ASP A 66 6.11 5.92 -10.01
C ASP A 66 5.35 4.63 -9.65
N VAL A 67 4.55 4.68 -8.58
CA VAL A 67 3.78 3.53 -8.06
C VAL A 67 2.28 3.59 -8.37
N ARG A 68 1.76 4.73 -8.85
CA ARG A 68 0.41 4.80 -9.41
C ARG A 68 0.39 4.32 -10.85
N TRP A 69 -0.74 3.77 -11.29
CA TRP A 69 -0.93 3.44 -12.70
C TRP A 69 -0.90 4.69 -13.59
N LYS A 70 -0.34 4.53 -14.80
CA LYS A 70 -0.06 5.63 -15.74
C LYS A 70 -1.11 5.75 -16.86
N GLY A 71 -2.12 4.89 -16.86
CA GLY A 71 -3.19 4.89 -17.86
C GLY A 71 -2.99 3.86 -18.98
N PRO A 72 -3.95 3.79 -19.93
CA PRO A 72 -3.95 2.83 -21.02
C PRO A 72 -2.68 2.92 -21.89
N GLY A 73 -2.20 1.77 -22.35
CA GLY A 73 -0.99 1.67 -23.16
C GLY A 73 0.33 1.68 -22.37
N HIS A 74 0.27 1.80 -21.04
CA HIS A 74 1.42 1.64 -20.15
C HIS A 74 1.40 0.28 -19.46
N GLU A 75 2.49 -0.50 -19.62
CA GLU A 75 2.70 -1.73 -18.88
C GLU A 75 2.88 -1.45 -17.38
N THR A 76 2.35 -2.33 -16.53
CA THR A 76 2.51 -2.21 -15.08
C THR A 76 3.87 -2.70 -14.62
N THR A 77 4.53 -1.90 -13.78
CA THR A 77 5.80 -2.27 -13.18
C THR A 77 5.59 -3.28 -12.05
N LYS A 78 6.68 -3.90 -11.58
CA LYS A 78 6.64 -4.75 -10.38
C LYS A 78 6.21 -3.93 -9.15
N ALA A 79 6.80 -2.75 -8.96
CA ALA A 79 6.50 -1.89 -7.82
C ALA A 79 5.02 -1.48 -7.77
N GLN A 80 4.45 -1.08 -8.92
CA GLN A 80 3.02 -0.75 -9.02
C GLN A 80 2.13 -1.90 -8.55
N ARG A 81 2.39 -3.12 -9.04
CA ARG A 81 1.61 -4.31 -8.67
C ARG A 81 1.72 -4.63 -7.19
N PHE A 82 2.93 -4.62 -6.64
CA PHE A 82 3.15 -4.89 -5.22
C PHE A 82 2.48 -3.86 -4.32
N VAL A 83 2.58 -2.58 -4.64
CA VAL A 83 1.92 -1.52 -3.87
C VAL A 83 0.41 -1.65 -3.96
N ALA A 84 -0.14 -1.86 -5.16
CA ALA A 84 -1.58 -2.04 -5.34
C ALA A 84 -2.11 -3.25 -4.55
N GLU A 85 -1.44 -4.40 -4.65
CA GLU A 85 -1.88 -5.63 -4.01
C GLU A 85 -1.79 -5.54 -2.48
N ALA A 86 -0.71 -4.98 -1.92
CA ALA A 86 -0.60 -4.72 -0.49
C ALA A 86 -1.67 -3.75 0.02
N VAL A 87 -1.87 -2.62 -0.66
CA VAL A 87 -2.87 -1.63 -0.26
C VAL A 87 -4.27 -2.24 -0.25
N VAL A 88 -4.63 -3.00 -1.29
CA VAL A 88 -5.93 -3.65 -1.35
C VAL A 88 -6.10 -4.74 -0.28
N ALA A 89 -5.04 -5.49 0.02
CA ALA A 89 -5.08 -6.48 1.09
C ALA A 89 -5.32 -5.82 2.46
N GLN A 90 -4.64 -4.70 2.74
CA GLN A 90 -4.87 -3.94 3.96
C GLN A 90 -6.30 -3.38 4.03
N MET A 91 -6.80 -2.82 2.92
CA MET A 91 -8.19 -2.34 2.85
C MET A 91 -9.20 -3.45 3.18
N LYS A 92 -8.96 -4.69 2.73
CA LYS A 92 -9.81 -5.85 3.03
C LYS A 92 -9.75 -6.22 4.51
N VAL A 93 -8.59 -6.14 5.16
CA VAL A 93 -8.44 -6.37 6.60
C VAL A 93 -9.23 -5.32 7.40
N GLU A 94 -9.00 -4.03 7.13
CA GLU A 94 -9.65 -2.94 7.86
C GLU A 94 -11.18 -2.97 7.70
N ARG A 95 -11.66 -3.28 6.49
CA ARG A 95 -13.09 -3.45 6.22
C ARG A 95 -13.71 -4.48 7.14
N LYS A 96 -13.08 -5.66 7.21
CA LYS A 96 -13.54 -6.76 8.04
C LYS A 96 -13.54 -6.39 9.52
N GLU A 97 -12.50 -5.72 10.01
CA GLU A 97 -12.41 -5.30 11.40
C GLU A 97 -13.51 -4.30 11.80
N VAL A 98 -13.85 -3.37 10.90
CA VAL A 98 -14.91 -2.39 11.15
C VAL A 98 -16.29 -3.05 11.08
N GLU A 99 -16.54 -3.91 10.10
CA GLU A 99 -17.80 -4.68 9.99
C GLU A 99 -18.05 -5.53 11.24
N GLU A 100 -17.01 -6.15 11.81
CA GLU A 100 -17.12 -6.93 13.05
C GLU A 100 -17.51 -6.06 14.27
N ARG A 101 -17.17 -4.76 14.26
CA ARG A 101 -17.48 -3.80 15.33
C ARG A 101 -18.88 -3.19 15.19
N ASN A 102 -19.50 -3.23 14.00
CA ASN A 102 -20.79 -2.60 13.68
C ASN A 102 -20.83 -1.10 14.05
N ASP A 103 -19.79 -0.37 13.65
CA ASP A 103 -19.61 1.06 13.96
C ASP A 103 -19.73 1.90 12.67
N GLU A 104 -20.91 2.49 12.45
CA GLU A 104 -21.25 3.24 11.24
C GLU A 104 -20.36 4.48 11.02
N ASP A 105 -19.92 5.14 12.11
CA ASP A 105 -19.03 6.30 12.02
C ASP A 105 -17.64 5.85 11.56
N ALA A 106 -17.14 4.74 12.11
CA ALA A 106 -15.88 4.14 11.68
C ALA A 106 -15.94 3.65 10.22
N GLU A 107 -17.08 3.13 9.76
CA GLU A 107 -17.28 2.75 8.36
C GLU A 107 -17.17 3.96 7.41
N ALA A 108 -17.75 5.10 7.80
CA ALA A 108 -17.71 6.31 6.99
C ALA A 108 -16.29 6.87 6.87
N ASP A 109 -15.54 6.91 7.97
CA ASP A 109 -14.14 7.32 7.96
C ASP A 109 -13.28 6.37 7.11
N LEU A 110 -13.47 5.06 7.28
CA LEU A 110 -12.76 4.05 6.49
C LEU A 110 -13.05 4.18 4.99
N ASN A 111 -14.30 4.46 4.61
CA ASN A 111 -14.66 4.69 3.21
C ASN A 111 -13.92 5.89 2.60
N ASN A 112 -13.77 6.98 3.35
CA ASN A 112 -13.04 8.16 2.89
C ASN A 112 -11.55 7.85 2.70
N ASP A 113 -10.97 7.09 3.64
CA ASP A 113 -9.57 6.69 3.60
C ASP A 113 -9.28 5.72 2.45
N HIS A 114 -10.16 4.74 2.22
CA HIS A 114 -10.09 3.81 1.09
C HIS A 114 -10.25 4.52 -0.25
N ALA A 115 -11.20 5.47 -0.38
CA ALA A 115 -11.34 6.27 -1.59
C ALA A 115 -10.08 7.08 -1.90
N LEU A 116 -9.41 7.62 -0.88
CA LEU A 116 -8.14 8.33 -1.04
C LEU A 116 -7.03 7.40 -1.53
N LEU A 117 -6.92 6.18 -0.98
CA LEU A 117 -5.94 5.18 -1.42
C LEU A 117 -6.15 4.76 -2.88
N LEU A 118 -7.39 4.48 -3.27
CA LEU A 118 -7.73 4.12 -4.64
C LEU A 118 -7.35 5.23 -5.62
N SER A 119 -7.73 6.47 -5.30
CA SER A 119 -7.41 7.64 -6.12
C SER A 119 -5.91 7.92 -6.19
N ALA A 120 -5.18 7.74 -5.09
CA ALA A 120 -3.72 7.95 -5.04
C ALA A 120 -2.97 7.02 -6.01
N LEU A 121 -3.46 5.79 -6.18
CA LEU A 121 -2.86 4.75 -7.04
C LEU A 121 -3.54 4.60 -8.39
N ASN A 122 -4.63 5.34 -8.63
CA ASN A 122 -5.49 5.24 -9.80
C ASN A 122 -6.14 3.85 -9.97
N LEU A 123 -6.47 3.20 -8.86
CA LEU A 123 -7.07 1.85 -8.83
C LEU A 123 -8.59 1.87 -9.04
N ASP A 124 -9.21 3.04 -8.94
CA ASP A 124 -10.61 3.32 -9.24
C ASP A 124 -10.92 3.37 -10.75
N ASP A 125 -9.88 3.35 -11.59
CA ASP A 125 -10.03 3.32 -13.04
C ASP A 125 -10.29 1.88 -13.53
N GLU A 126 -11.40 1.67 -14.23
CA GLU A 126 -11.83 0.35 -14.73
C GLU A 126 -10.86 -0.24 -15.77
N GLU A 127 -10.10 0.59 -16.48
CA GLU A 127 -9.09 0.13 -17.43
C GLU A 127 -7.77 -0.24 -16.75
N ASN A 128 -7.62 0.05 -15.45
CA ASN A 128 -6.42 -0.31 -14.70
C ASN A 128 -6.38 -1.84 -14.50
N PRO A 129 -5.37 -2.55 -15.03
CA PRO A 129 -5.28 -4.01 -14.87
C PRO A 129 -5.08 -4.45 -13.41
N MET A 130 -4.61 -3.58 -12.52
CA MET A 130 -4.47 -3.86 -11.08
C MET A 130 -5.77 -3.71 -10.31
N SER A 131 -6.84 -3.16 -10.91
CA SER A 131 -8.18 -3.13 -10.30
C SER A 131 -8.70 -4.54 -10.01
N THR A 132 -8.16 -5.57 -10.67
CA THR A 132 -8.49 -6.97 -10.40
C THR A 132 -8.27 -7.38 -8.94
N TYR A 133 -7.35 -6.73 -8.22
CA TYR A 133 -7.09 -7.02 -6.80
C TYR A 133 -8.26 -6.65 -5.88
N LEU A 134 -9.12 -5.73 -6.32
CA LEU A 134 -10.30 -5.27 -5.57
C LEU A 134 -11.38 -6.34 -5.45
N ASN A 135 -11.35 -7.35 -6.32
CA ASN A 135 -12.34 -8.43 -6.37
C ASN A 135 -11.98 -9.61 -5.45
#